data_AF-A0A7X8K942-F1
#
_entry.id   AF-A0A7X8K942-F1
#
_cell.length_a   1.000
_cell.length_b   1.000
_cell.length_c   1.000
_cell.angle_alpha   90.00
_cell.angle_beta   90.00
_cell.angle_gamma   90.00
#
_symmetry.space_group_name_H-M   'P 1'
#
loop_
_entity.id
_entity.type
_entity.pdbx_description
1 polymer ?
#
loop_
_entity_poly.entity_id
_entity_poly.type
_entity_poly.pdbx_seq_one_letter_code
_entity_poly.pdbx_strand_id
1 'polypeptide(L)' 'CHFALGSAYSENLPGSETFNAEKMREVGMNDSMIHVDFMVGGPELQVSGVKSDGAEVPILVDGNWALEIE' A
#
# COMPACT_ATOMS: atom_id res chain seq x y z
N CYS A 1 -4.71 -7.83 -6.32
CA CYS A 1 -4.24 -7.17 -5.09
C CYS A 1 -3.62 -8.19 -4.15
N HIS A 2 -2.60 -7.80 -3.41
CA HIS A 2 -1.96 -8.60 -2.38
C HIS A 2 -1.55 -7.68 -1.23
N PHE A 3 -1.27 -8.27 -0.07
CA PHE A 3 -0.52 -7.62 1.00
C PHE A 3 0.73 -8.47 1.31
N ALA A 4 1.71 -7.85 1.95
CA ALA A 4 2.92 -8.53 2.40
C ALA A 4 2.98 -8.56 3.92
N LEU A 5 3.31 -9.71 4.49
CA LEU A 5 3.77 -9.81 5.88
C LEU A 5 5.30 -9.64 5.89
N GLY A 6 5.78 -8.70 6.71
CA GLY A 6 7.21 -8.50 6.93
C GLY A 6 7.76 -7.21 6.31
N SER A 7 8.97 -7.28 5.77
CA SER A 7 9.81 -6.12 5.47
C SER A 7 9.21 -5.21 4.41
N ALA A 8 9.24 -3.90 4.64
CA ALA A 8 8.88 -2.90 3.65
C ALA A 8 10.09 -2.53 2.78
N TYR A 9 9.88 -2.37 1.48
CA TYR A 9 10.91 -1.89 0.56
C TYR A 9 11.18 -0.39 0.79
N SER A 10 12.44 -0.01 0.97
CA SER A 10 12.89 1.37 1.22
C SER A 10 12.32 2.35 0.20
N GLU A 11 12.41 2.01 -1.08
CA GLU A 11 12.00 2.78 -2.25
C GLU A 11 10.51 3.15 -2.29
N ASN A 12 9.66 2.56 -1.43
CA ASN A 12 8.26 2.93 -1.30
C ASN A 12 8.05 4.31 -0.64
N LEU A 13 9.10 4.87 -0.01
CA LEU A 13 9.07 6.19 0.58
C LEU A 13 10.15 7.08 -0.08
N PRO A 14 9.78 8.16 -0.79
CA PRO A 14 10.75 9.07 -1.39
C PRO A 14 11.75 9.64 -0.37
N GLY A 15 13.05 9.59 -0.70
CA GLY A 15 14.12 10.12 0.16
C GLY A 15 14.64 9.14 1.21
N SER A 16 14.05 7.94 1.31
CA SER A 16 14.40 6.93 2.30
C SER A 16 15.77 6.28 2.05
N GLU A 17 16.36 6.45 0.87
CA GLU A 17 17.68 5.91 0.50
C GLU A 17 18.81 6.37 1.43
N THR A 18 18.60 7.46 2.17
CA THR A 18 19.54 8.00 3.16
C THR A 18 19.20 7.66 4.61
N PHE A 19 18.08 6.98 4.85
CA PHE A 19 17.61 6.71 6.20
C PHE A 19 18.36 5.54 6.82
N ASN A 20 18.66 5.67 8.12
CA ASN A 20 19.13 4.55 8.92
C ASN A 20 17.94 3.71 9.42
N ALA A 21 18.22 2.54 10.00
CA ALA A 21 17.18 1.61 10.46
C ALA A 21 16.23 2.22 11.53
N GLU A 22 16.72 3.12 12.38
CA GLU A 22 15.88 3.82 13.36
C GLU A 22 14.89 4.75 12.66
N LYS A 23 15.38 5.55 11.71
CA LYS A 23 14.53 6.48 10.96
C LYS A 23 13.48 5.75 10.12
N MET A 24 13.84 4.62 9.50
CA MET A 24 12.90 3.76 8.78
C MET A 24 11.75 3.31 9.69
N ARG A 25 12.04 2.89 10.92
CA ARG A 25 11.00 2.49 11.89
C ARG A 25 10.13 3.67 12.33
N GLU A 26 10.71 4.84 12.58
CA GLU A 26 9.96 6.04 12.97
C GLU A 26 8.93 6.47 11.93
N VAL A 27 9.26 6.33 10.64
CA VAL A 27 8.35 6.68 9.53
C VAL A 27 7.37 5.55 9.18
N GLY A 28 7.32 4.51 10.01
CA GLY A 28 6.34 3.43 9.91
C GLY A 28 6.72 2.29 8.96
N MET A 29 7.97 2.23 8.50
CA MET A 29 8.42 1.10 7.68
C MET A 29 8.66 -0.13 8.55
N ASN A 30 8.00 -1.22 8.18
CA ASN A 30 8.14 -2.48 8.90
C ASN A 30 9.50 -3.13 8.58
N ASP A 31 10.18 -3.63 9.61
CA ASP A 31 11.50 -4.26 9.54
C ASP A 31 11.38 -5.74 9.92
N SER A 32 11.82 -6.64 9.03
CA SER A 32 11.68 -8.09 9.21
C SER A 32 12.66 -8.86 8.32
N MET A 33 12.97 -10.10 8.71
CA MET A 33 13.76 -11.03 7.88
C MET A 33 12.97 -11.66 6.74
N ILE A 34 11.62 -11.60 6.79
CA ILE A 34 10.75 -12.16 5.77
C ILE A 34 10.04 -11.05 5.01
N HIS A 35 9.64 -11.37 3.78
CA HIS A 35 8.66 -10.62 3.01
C HIS A 35 7.81 -11.68 2.29
N VAL A 36 6.57 -11.83 2.71
CA VAL A 36 5.68 -12.89 2.20
C VAL A 36 4.40 -12.27 1.67
N ASP A 37 4.26 -12.30 0.35
CA ASP A 37 3.06 -11.85 -0.34
C ASP A 37 1.94 -12.88 -0.24
N PHE A 38 0.72 -12.40 0.02
CA PHE A 38 -0.49 -13.20 -0.09
C PHE A 38 -1.61 -12.41 -0.78
N MET A 39 -2.35 -13.12 -1.62
CA MET A 39 -3.30 -12.53 -2.55
C MET A 39 -4.66 -12.32 -1.87
N VAL A 40 -5.26 -11.16 -2.09
CA VAL A 40 -6.59 -10.77 -1.55
C VAL A 40 -7.51 -10.20 -2.63
N GLY A 41 -7.10 -10.24 -3.89
CA GLY A 41 -7.90 -9.78 -5.02
C GLY A 41 -9.01 -10.76 -5.41
N GLY A 42 -10.05 -10.24 -6.05
CA GLY A 42 -11.15 -11.04 -6.59
C GLY A 42 -12.18 -10.15 -7.30
N PRO A 43 -13.16 -10.75 -7.99
CA PRO A 43 -14.22 -10.02 -8.69
C PRO A 43 -15.17 -9.26 -7.76
N GLU A 44 -15.20 -9.61 -6.47
CA GLU A 44 -16.02 -8.94 -5.45
C GLU A 44 -15.25 -7.82 -4.72
N LEU A 45 -13.97 -7.60 -5.08
CA LEU A 45 -13.12 -6.64 -4.39
C LEU A 45 -13.59 -5.20 -4.66
N GLN A 46 -13.77 -4.45 -3.58
CA GLN A 46 -13.99 -3.00 -3.60
C GLN A 46 -12.80 -2.31 -2.92
N VAL A 47 -12.27 -1.23 -3.49
CA VAL A 47 -11.20 -0.44 -2.87
C VAL A 47 -11.54 1.05 -2.96
N SER A 48 -11.66 1.70 -1.80
CA SER A 48 -11.78 3.15 -1.67
C SER A 48 -10.48 3.74 -1.14
N GLY A 49 -10.02 4.83 -1.75
CA GLY A 49 -9.01 5.70 -1.17
C GLY A 49 -9.67 6.72 -0.24
N VAL A 50 -9.14 6.88 0.98
CA VAL A 50 -9.64 7.86 1.96
C VAL A 50 -8.73 9.08 1.94
N LYS A 51 -9.29 10.26 1.66
CA LYS A 51 -8.58 11.53 1.69
C LYS A 51 -8.34 12.01 3.12
N SER A 52 -7.45 13.00 3.29
CA SER A 52 -7.15 13.60 4.59
C SER A 52 -8.34 14.30 5.26
N ASP A 53 -9.33 14.74 4.47
CA ASP A 53 -10.60 15.30 4.97
C ASP A 53 -11.66 14.23 5.28
N GLY A 54 -11.34 12.95 5.09
CA GLY A 54 -12.23 11.82 5.31
C GLY A 54 -13.12 11.46 4.12
N ALA A 55 -13.07 12.21 3.00
CA ALA A 55 -13.84 11.85 1.82
C ALA A 55 -13.28 10.59 1.14
N GLU A 56 -14.17 9.69 0.72
CA GLU A 56 -13.80 8.46 0.01
C GLU A 56 -13.87 8.66 -1.51
N VAL A 57 -12.89 8.09 -2.22
CA VAL A 57 -12.87 8.03 -3.69
C VAL A 57 -12.72 6.58 -4.11
N PRO A 58 -13.61 6.03 -4.95
CA PRO A 58 -13.47 4.67 -5.44
C PRO A 58 -12.22 4.55 -6.33
N ILE A 59 -11.44 3.50 -6.09
CA ILE A 59 -10.22 3.16 -6.85
C ILE A 59 -10.46 1.88 -7.64
N LEU A 60 -10.98 0.84 -6.97
CA LEU A 60 -11.44 -0.40 -7.62
C LEU A 60 -12.91 -0.66 -7.28
N VAL A 61 -13.69 -1.05 -8.29
CA VAL A 61 -15.06 -1.57 -8.17
C VAL A 61 -15.15 -2.90 -8.90
N ASP A 62 -15.69 -3.93 -8.23
CA ASP A 62 -15.78 -5.30 -8.74
C ASP A 62 -14.42 -5.83 -9.27
N GLY A 63 -13.35 -5.53 -8.54
CA GLY A 63 -11.98 -5.91 -8.88
C GLY A 63 -11.34 -5.14 -10.03
N ASN A 64 -12.02 -4.17 -10.63
CA ASN A 64 -11.54 -3.39 -11.79
C ASN A 64 -11.38 -1.91 -11.45
N TRP A 65 -10.57 -1.19 -12.22
CA TRP A 65 -10.38 0.26 -12.03
C TRP A 65 -11.69 1.03 -12.18
N ALA A 66 -11.98 1.89 -11.20
CA ALA A 66 -13.15 2.76 -11.20
C ALA A 66 -12.96 4.04 -12.04
N LEU A 67 -11.87 4.12 -12.81
CA LEU A 67 -11.56 5.29 -13.64
C LEU A 67 -12.59 5.42 -14.77
N GLU A 68 -13.22 6.58 -14.89
CA GLU A 68 -13.83 7.01 -16.14
C GLU A 68 -12.68 7.47 -17.07
N ILE A 69 -12.43 6.70 -18.13
CA ILE A 69 -11.51 7.11 -19.19
C ILE A 69 -12.37 7.81 -20.24
N GLU A 70 -12.18 9.13 -20.40
CA GLU A 70 -12.65 9.88 -21.57
C GLU A 70 -11.88 9.48 -22.84
#